data_AF-A0A972TLI8-F1
#
_entry.id   AF-A0A972TLI8-F1
#
_cell.length_a   1.000
_cell.length_b   1.000
_cell.length_c   1.000
_cell.angle_alpha   90.00
_cell.angle_beta   90.00
_cell.angle_gamma   90.00
#
_symmetry.space_group_name_H-M   'P 1'
#
loop_
_entity.id
_entity.type
_entity.pdbx_description
1 polymer ?
#
loop_
_entity_poly.entity_id
_entity_poly.type
_entity_poly.pdbx_seq_one_letter_code
_entity_poly.pdbx_strand_id
1 'polypeptide(L)' 'MTSDNFKDQCSDMTKEFNLQIPCRLAERVEAYAKENNADIAGVVIEALDTFLRDQKNK' A
#
# COMPACT_ATOMS: atom_id res chain seq x y z
N MET A 1 16.21 3.57 18.64
CA MET A 1 14.77 3.47 18.32
C MET A 1 14.54 2.04 17.88
N THR A 2 13.74 1.30 18.66
CA THR A 2 13.50 -0.12 18.48
C THR A 2 12.82 -0.36 17.15
N SER A 3 13.46 -1.13 16.29
CA SER A 3 12.93 -1.57 15.01
C SER A 3 11.78 -2.54 15.28
N ASP A 4 10.57 -2.02 15.41
CA ASP A 4 9.36 -2.83 15.49
C ASP A 4 9.23 -3.64 14.21
N ASN A 5 9.69 -4.89 14.27
CA ASN A 5 9.64 -5.81 13.15
C ASN A 5 8.19 -6.24 12.96
N PHE A 6 7.64 -6.01 11.75
CA PHE A 6 6.27 -6.37 11.39
C PHE A 6 5.94 -7.86 11.69
N LYS A 7 6.96 -8.72 11.76
CA LYS A 7 6.80 -10.15 12.10
C LYS A 7 6.18 -10.43 13.48
N ASP A 8 6.44 -9.61 14.50
CA ASP A 8 5.98 -9.88 15.87
C ASP A 8 4.57 -9.36 16.17
N GLN A 9 3.95 -8.65 15.22
CA GLN A 9 2.73 -7.87 15.47
C GLN A 9 1.57 -8.18 14.50
N CYS A 10 1.67 -9.24 13.69
CA CYS A 10 0.60 -9.69 12.79
C CYS A 10 -0.29 -10.79 13.40
N SER A 11 -0.54 -10.73 14.71
CA SER A 11 -1.61 -11.53 15.33
C SER A 11 -3.00 -11.13 14.82
N ASP A 12 -3.16 -9.88 14.40
CA ASP A 12 -4.28 -9.44 13.56
C ASP A 12 -3.92 -9.59 12.08
N MET A 13 -4.90 -10.09 11.28
CA MET A 13 -4.72 -10.37 9.84
C MET A 13 -4.46 -9.11 9.00
N THR A 14 -4.71 -7.92 9.55
CA THR A 14 -4.54 -6.63 8.89
C THR A 14 -3.86 -5.65 9.83
N LYS A 15 -3.01 -4.77 9.30
CA LYS A 15 -2.33 -3.74 10.08
C LYS A 15 -2.47 -2.38 9.43
N GLU A 16 -2.74 -1.36 10.25
CA GLU A 16 -2.79 0.02 9.80
C GLU A 16 -1.39 0.52 9.42
N PHE A 17 -1.29 1.15 8.26
CA PHE A 17 -0.03 1.65 7.70
C PHE A 17 -0.24 3.06 7.17
N ASN A 18 0.18 4.04 7.98
CA ASN A 18 0.04 5.46 7.66
C ASN A 18 1.34 5.98 7.01
N LEU A 19 1.23 6.51 5.79
CA LEU A 19 2.32 7.15 5.07
C LEU A 19 1.93 8.54 4.58
N GLN A 20 2.89 9.45 4.61
CA GLN A 20 2.77 10.72 3.90
C GLN A 20 3.35 10.55 2.50
N ILE A 21 2.52 10.81 1.48
CA ILE A 21 2.92 10.79 0.08
C ILE A 21 2.74 12.17 -0.55
N PRO A 22 3.46 12.50 -1.64
CA PRO A 22 3.25 13.75 -2.35
C PRO A 22 1.79 13.90 -2.82
N CYS A 23 1.21 15.09 -2.70
CA CYS A 23 -0.20 15.33 -3.07
C CYS A 23 -0.52 14.88 -4.50
N ARG A 24 0.37 15.14 -5.46
CA ARG A 24 0.20 14.69 -6.85
C ARG A 24 0.12 13.18 -6.99
N LEU A 25 0.76 12.42 -6.11
CA LEU A 25 0.62 10.96 -6.12
C LEU A 25 -0.74 10.55 -5.56
N ALA A 26 -1.18 11.16 -4.46
CA ALA A 26 -2.51 10.92 -3.91
C ALA A 26 -3.63 11.22 -4.94
N GLU A 27 -3.54 12.36 -5.63
CA GLU A 27 -4.48 12.75 -6.71
C GLU A 27 -4.52 11.71 -7.82
N ARG A 28 -3.36 11.18 -8.22
CA ARG A 28 -3.28 10.13 -9.25
C ARG A 28 -3.93 8.82 -8.80
N VAL A 29 -3.71 8.42 -7.55
CA VAL A 29 -4.34 7.21 -6.99
C VAL A 29 -5.85 7.39 -6.91
N GLU A 30 -6.33 8.54 -6.44
CA GLU A 30 -7.76 8.85 -6.37
C GLU A 30 -8.43 8.84 -7.76
N ALA A 31 -7.81 9.49 -8.75
CA ALA A 31 -8.32 9.49 -10.12
C ALA A 31 -8.42 8.08 -10.70
N TYR A 32 -7.36 7.27 -10.55
CA TYR A 32 -7.35 5.89 -11.01
C TYR A 32 -8.42 5.04 -10.32
N ALA A 33 -8.56 5.15 -9.00
CA ALA A 33 -9.58 4.43 -8.23
C ALA A 33 -10.99 4.76 -8.75
N LYS A 34 -11.28 6.05 -8.94
CA LYS A 34 -12.57 6.53 -9.46
C LYS A 34 -12.87 6.01 -10.86
N GLU A 35 -11.90 6.07 -11.77
CA GLU A 35 -12.06 5.60 -13.15
C GLU A 35 -12.34 4.09 -13.24
N ASN A 36 -11.84 3.32 -12.28
CA ASN A 36 -11.94 1.86 -12.25
C ASN A 36 -13.00 1.32 -11.26
N ASN A 37 -13.82 2.20 -10.66
CA ASN A 37 -14.77 1.84 -9.59
C ASN A 37 -14.12 1.02 -8.45
N ALA A 38 -12.89 1.38 -8.09
CA ALA A 38 -12.11 0.75 -7.04
C ALA A 38 -11.98 1.67 -5.81
N ASP A 39 -11.57 1.10 -4.69
CA ASP A 39 -11.22 1.86 -3.48
C ASP A 39 -9.72 2.25 -3.50
N ILE A 40 -9.42 3.43 -2.93
CA ILE A 40 -8.04 3.95 -2.86
C ILE A 40 -7.13 2.96 -2.12
N ALA A 41 -7.60 2.38 -1.01
CA ALA A 41 -6.77 1.42 -0.26
C ALA A 41 -6.50 0.17 -1.10
N GLY A 42 -7.49 -0.32 -1.85
CA GLY A 42 -7.34 -1.42 -2.79
C GLY A 42 -6.25 -1.15 -3.83
N VAL A 43 -6.32 0.02 -4.48
CA VAL A 43 -5.31 0.43 -5.48
C VAL A 43 -3.90 0.48 -4.88
N VAL A 44 -3.75 1.04 -3.67
CA VAL A 44 -2.45 1.12 -3.00
C VAL A 44 -1.93 -0.27 -2.61
N ILE A 45 -2.78 -1.15 -2.08
CA ILE A 45 -2.43 -2.52 -1.72
C ILE A 45 -1.98 -3.31 -2.95
N GLU A 46 -2.73 -3.23 -4.05
CA GLU A 46 -2.42 -3.93 -5.30
C GLU A 46 -1.12 -3.42 -5.93
N ALA A 47 -0.90 -2.10 -5.92
CA ALA A 47 0.33 -1.50 -6.42
C ALA A 47 1.56 -1.96 -5.60
N LEU A 48 1.43 -2.03 -4.27
CA LEU A 48 2.49 -2.52 -3.39
C LEU A 48 2.76 -4.02 -3.61
N ASP A 49 1.71 -4.85 -3.67
CA ASP A 49 1.86 -6.29 -3.90
C ASP A 49 2.49 -6.59 -5.27
N THR A 50 2.04 -5.89 -6.32
CA THR A 50 2.61 -5.99 -7.67
C THR A 50 4.09 -5.62 -7.67
N PHE A 51 4.43 -4.47 -7.09
CA PHE A 51 5.83 -4.04 -6.98
C PHE A 51 6.70 -5.08 -6.26
N LEU A 52 6.24 -5.61 -5.11
CA LEU A 52 7.00 -6.58 -4.32
C LEU A 52 7.15 -7.94 -5.03
N ARG A 53 6.13 -8.39 -5.78
CA ARG A 53 6.22 -9.59 -6.61
C ARG A 53 7.23 -9.42 -7.73
N ASP A 54 7.23 -8.28 -8.40
CA ASP A 54 8.20 -7.99 -9.46
C ASP A 54 9.64 -7.95 -8.95
N GLN A 55 9.88 -7.44 -7.75
CA GLN A 55 11.21 -7.45 -7.14
C GLN A 55 11.70 -8.86 -6.77
N LYS A 56 10.81 -9.80 -6.47
CA LYS A 56 11.19 -11.21 -6.21
C LYS A 56 11.58 -11.96 -7.48
N ASN A 57 11.13 -11.48 -8.65
CA ASN A 57 11.37 -12.10 -9.95
C ASN A 57 12.55 -11.46 -10.71
N LYS A 58 13.27 -10.51 -10.10
CA LYS A 58 14.51 -9.90 -10.60
C LYS A 58 15.73 -10.50 -9.94
#